data_AF-A0A923ZA58-F1
#
_entry.id   AF-A0A923ZA58-F1
#
_cell.length_a   1.000
_cell.length_b   1.000
_cell.length_c   1.000
_cell.angle_alpha   90.00
_cell.angle_beta   90.00
_cell.angle_gamma   90.00
#
_symmetry.space_group_name_H-M   'P 1'
#
loop_
_entity.id
_entity.type
_entity.pdbx_description
1 polymer ?
#
loop_
_entity_poly.entity_id
_entity_poly.type
_entity_poly.pdbx_seq_one_letter_code
_entity_poly.pdbx_strand_id
1 'polypeptide(L)'
;KVFWTGDPSRPWLPLCIGILGAAVGWIGSMALTRHPLAEQMISVLQMWRFAAQAHTQENSASGHANAMVKVIAYRSGMLGAYHRFRNRGQLTVAMFHRILPVDDLRYLGADPEWTMTPNSFARCLQFFRSHYNVVSPEQVFAALRGEGHLPRRSLLVTFDDGWGDTAEYAQPILDAYSIPSLVFVVGSAIDRSTPFWEEAIYALLSTHAEGYAQLRQALKPFGVILPEVPPTQMNEKSIRAIISRLSESDRLTLESVTGSLGAAYGNNAAMLDCEQLVKLDASIHTIGGHGMSHQPLTSVMDIQNEMISAQASISAYLNKPKIESMSFPHGAYSDSVIAHCRSVGYKYLFSSDAHLNTLDDKTGTYSPVGRIHISERWITNKEGEFQPALLATWLFLRPTVNLH
;
A
#
# COMPACT_ATOMS: atom_id res chain seq x y z
N LYS A 1 37.66 48.34 0.97
CA LYS A 1 37.88 47.29 -0.06
C LYS A 1 38.72 46.20 0.59
N VAL A 2 38.48 44.92 0.25
CA VAL A 2 38.83 43.69 1.01
C VAL A 2 37.96 43.59 2.29
N PHE A 3 36.80 42.93 2.35
CA PHE A 3 36.38 41.63 1.83
C PHE A 3 34.84 41.56 1.65
N TRP A 4 34.40 40.73 0.71
CA TRP A 4 33.02 40.24 0.45
C TRP A 4 31.98 41.22 -0.14
N THR A 5 31.85 41.17 -1.47
CA THR A 5 30.65 41.57 -2.21
C THR A 5 29.69 40.38 -2.25
N GLY A 6 28.76 40.30 -1.29
CA GLY A 6 27.69 39.30 -1.33
C GLY A 6 26.64 39.66 -2.38
N ASP A 7 26.19 38.66 -3.16
CA ASP A 7 25.05 38.80 -4.07
C ASP A 7 23.77 39.07 -3.25
N PRO A 8 23.11 40.23 -3.41
CA PRO A 8 21.89 40.57 -2.67
C PRO A 8 20.73 39.59 -2.91
N SER A 9 20.76 38.81 -3.99
CA SER A 9 19.72 37.82 -4.31
C SER A 9 19.82 36.53 -3.48
N ARG A 10 20.93 36.31 -2.75
CA ARG A 10 21.17 35.08 -1.96
C ARG A 10 21.84 35.36 -0.60
N PRO A 11 21.15 36.03 0.34
CA PRO A 11 21.71 36.45 1.63
C PRO A 11 22.09 35.28 2.57
N TRP A 12 21.61 34.07 2.30
CA TRP A 12 21.84 32.86 3.11
C TRP A 12 23.09 32.07 2.71
N LEU A 13 23.66 32.32 1.52
CA LEU A 13 24.79 31.57 0.98
C LEU A 13 26.07 31.67 1.85
N PRO A 14 26.43 32.83 2.43
CA PRO A 14 27.57 32.93 3.34
C PRO A 14 27.39 32.11 4.63
N LEU A 15 26.15 32.01 5.12
CA LEU A 15 25.81 31.21 6.30
C LEU A 15 26.03 29.72 6.02
N CYS A 16 25.58 29.23 4.86
CA CYS A 16 25.79 27.85 4.43
C CYS A 16 27.28 27.50 4.25
N ILE A 17 28.07 28.40 3.67
CA ILE A 17 29.53 28.22 3.53
C ILE A 17 30.21 28.19 4.90
N GLY A 18 29.78 29.06 5.83
CA GLY A 18 30.28 29.06 7.21
C GLY A 18 29.96 27.77 7.96
N ILE A 19 28.74 27.25 7.83
CA ILE A 19 28.32 25.97 8.43
C ILE A 19 29.10 24.81 7.84
N LEU A 20 29.31 24.77 6.51
CA LEU A 20 30.12 23.74 5.86
C LEU A 20 31.58 23.80 6.30
N GLY A 21 32.17 24.99 6.37
CA GLY A 21 33.55 25.19 6.82
C GLY A 21 33.75 24.74 8.27
N ALA A 22 32.80 25.07 9.15
CA ALA A 22 32.82 24.62 10.54
C ALA A 22 32.68 23.10 10.66
N ALA A 23 31.80 22.47 9.87
CA ALA A 23 31.63 21.02 9.84
C ALA A 23 32.91 20.30 9.35
N VAL A 24 33.55 20.79 8.29
CA VAL A 24 34.79 20.23 7.76
C VAL A 24 35.96 20.38 8.75
N GLY A 25 36.09 21.54 9.40
CA GLY A 25 37.10 21.77 10.43
C GLY A 25 36.91 20.87 11.65
N TRP A 26 35.66 20.67 12.08
CA TRP A 26 35.31 19.79 13.19
C TRP A 26 35.61 18.32 12.86
N ILE A 27 35.26 17.86 11.65
CA ILE A 27 35.55 16.51 11.15
C ILE A 27 37.07 16.26 11.03
N GLY A 28 37.84 17.22 10.52
CA GLY A 28 39.30 17.12 10.42
C GLY A 28 39.97 16.98 11.79
N SER A 29 39.49 17.73 12.78
CA SER A 29 39.96 17.65 14.17
C SER A 29 39.67 16.29 14.81
N MET A 30 38.49 15.71 14.56
CA MET A 30 38.13 14.38 15.09
C MET A 30 38.93 13.23 14.48
N ALA A 31 39.27 13.33 13.19
CA ALA A 31 40.10 12.34 12.49
C ALA A 31 41.57 12.39 12.99
N LEU A 32 42.12 13.59 13.19
CA LEU A 32 43.47 13.79 13.70
C LEU A 32 43.64 13.31 15.16
N THR A 33 42.57 13.38 15.95
CA THR A 33 42.57 13.00 17.38
C THR A 33 42.23 11.52 17.63
N ARG A 34 41.98 10.71 16.58
CA ARG A 34 41.56 9.29 16.69
C ARG A 34 40.40 9.09 17.68
N HIS A 35 39.43 10.00 17.63
CA HIS A 35 38.27 9.98 18.52
C HIS A 35 37.46 8.68 18.33
N PRO A 36 36.85 8.09 19.39
CA PRO A 36 36.04 6.85 19.30
C PRO A 36 34.88 6.87 18.29
N LEU A 37 34.52 8.05 17.78
CA LEU A 37 33.49 8.25 16.75
C LEU A 37 34.03 8.12 15.32
N ALA A 38 35.33 7.91 15.14
CA ALA A 38 35.97 7.71 13.83
C ALA A 38 35.43 6.46 13.10
N GLU A 39 35.07 5.39 13.82
CA GLU A 39 34.40 4.22 13.24
C GLU A 39 32.97 4.54 12.76
N GLN A 40 32.25 5.40 13.48
CA GLN A 40 30.96 5.93 12.99
C GLN A 40 31.17 6.79 11.72
N MET A 41 32.32 7.45 11.58
CA MET A 41 32.68 8.17 10.35
C MET A 41 32.99 7.25 9.16
N ILE A 42 33.63 6.09 9.39
CA ILE A 42 33.78 5.06 8.35
C ILE A 42 32.40 4.55 7.92
N SER A 43 31.47 4.40 8.86
CA SER A 43 30.08 4.08 8.53
C SER A 43 29.36 5.20 7.76
N VAL A 44 29.71 6.47 7.99
CA VAL A 44 29.25 7.65 7.23
C VAL A 44 29.88 7.71 5.83
N LEU A 45 31.14 7.28 5.66
CA LEU A 45 31.79 7.19 4.35
C LEU A 45 31.28 5.98 3.54
N GLN A 46 30.98 4.87 4.20
CA GLN A 46 30.21 3.77 3.60
C GLN A 46 28.78 4.24 3.26
N MET A 47 28.17 5.09 4.08
CA MET A 47 26.87 5.73 3.83
C MET A 47 26.89 6.64 2.58
N TRP A 48 28.02 7.24 2.20
CA TRP A 48 28.17 7.94 0.91
C TRP A 48 28.06 6.99 -0.30
N ARG A 49 28.61 5.78 -0.20
CA ARG A 49 28.44 4.74 -1.24
C ARG A 49 26.99 4.24 -1.31
N PHE A 50 26.35 4.03 -0.16
CA PHE A 50 24.93 3.62 -0.08
C PHE A 50 23.95 4.70 -0.55
N ALA A 51 24.21 5.98 -0.25
CA ALA A 51 23.35 7.10 -0.63
C ALA A 51 23.37 7.38 -2.15
N ALA A 52 24.45 7.03 -2.85
CA ALA A 52 24.51 7.07 -4.31
C ALA A 52 23.66 5.97 -4.98
N GLN A 53 23.34 4.90 -4.25
CA GLN A 53 22.57 3.75 -4.75
C GLN A 53 21.08 3.85 -4.37
N ALA A 54 20.77 4.48 -3.22
CA ALA A 54 19.41 4.66 -2.73
C ALA A 54 18.64 5.77 -3.48
N HIS A 55 17.83 5.33 -4.45
CA HIS A 55 16.56 5.93 -4.89
C HIS A 55 16.48 6.78 -6.19
N THR A 56 15.21 6.98 -6.56
CA THR A 56 14.63 7.07 -7.89
C THR A 56 13.77 8.32 -8.05
N GLN A 57 13.68 8.81 -9.29
CA GLN A 57 12.86 9.90 -9.84
C GLN A 57 13.48 11.29 -9.97
N GLU A 58 14.56 11.60 -9.26
CA GLU A 58 15.35 12.78 -9.57
C GLU A 58 16.83 12.42 -9.65
N ASN A 59 17.38 12.43 -10.88
CA ASN A 59 18.83 12.52 -11.10
C ASN A 59 19.33 13.93 -10.73
N SER A 60 18.91 14.44 -9.58
CA SER A 60 19.25 15.75 -9.06
C SER A 60 20.06 15.55 -7.77
N ALA A 61 20.97 16.47 -7.49
CA ALA A 61 21.68 16.48 -6.23
C ALA A 61 20.72 16.63 -5.02
N SER A 62 19.54 17.24 -5.22
CA SER A 62 18.51 17.40 -4.18
C SER A 62 17.82 16.09 -3.81
N GLY A 63 17.55 15.20 -4.77
CA GLY A 63 16.97 13.88 -4.51
C GLY A 63 17.86 13.03 -3.60
N HIS A 64 19.17 13.00 -3.89
CA HIS A 64 20.16 12.28 -3.09
C HIS A 64 20.31 12.85 -1.67
N ALA A 65 20.34 14.18 -1.54
CA ALA A 65 20.40 14.84 -0.23
C ALA A 65 19.17 14.50 0.64
N ASN A 66 17.97 14.51 0.04
CA ASN A 66 16.73 14.16 0.74
C ASN A 66 16.72 12.70 1.22
N ALA A 67 17.15 11.75 0.40
CA ALA A 67 17.25 10.34 0.80
C ALA A 67 18.23 10.15 1.96
N MET A 68 19.39 10.82 1.90
CA MET A 68 20.39 10.76 2.96
C MET A 68 19.86 11.33 4.29
N VAL A 69 19.13 12.45 4.25
CA VAL A 69 18.48 13.03 5.44
C VAL A 69 17.51 12.03 6.08
N LYS A 70 16.69 11.34 5.28
CA LYS A 70 15.75 10.31 5.78
C LYS A 70 16.48 9.16 6.48
N VAL A 71 17.55 8.65 5.89
CA VAL A 71 18.36 7.56 6.45
C VAL A 71 19.05 7.99 7.75
N ILE A 72 19.66 9.18 7.76
CA ILE A 72 20.31 9.73 8.97
C ILE A 72 19.27 9.93 10.07
N ALA A 73 18.12 10.53 9.76
CA ALA A 73 17.05 10.75 10.74
C ALA A 73 16.51 9.44 11.34
N TYR A 74 16.40 8.38 10.53
CA TYR A 74 16.01 7.06 11.00
C TYR A 74 17.11 6.40 11.86
N ARG A 75 18.35 6.29 11.34
CA ARG A 75 19.45 5.59 12.00
C ARG A 75 19.94 6.27 13.28
N SER A 76 19.85 7.60 13.36
CA SER A 76 20.12 8.37 14.58
C SER A 76 19.05 8.18 15.67
N GLY A 77 17.90 7.58 15.32
CA GLY A 77 16.77 7.41 16.24
C GLY A 77 15.88 8.65 16.38
N MET A 78 16.21 9.78 15.74
CA MET A 78 15.40 11.01 15.77
C MET A 78 13.98 10.76 15.24
N LEU A 79 13.87 10.09 14.10
CA LEU A 79 12.58 9.76 13.49
C LEU A 79 11.79 8.75 14.34
N GLY A 80 12.47 7.80 14.99
CA GLY A 80 11.85 6.88 15.95
C GLY A 80 11.37 7.59 17.22
N ALA A 81 12.12 8.56 17.74
CA ALA A 81 11.69 9.39 18.87
C ALA A 81 10.46 10.22 18.49
N TYR A 82 10.48 10.89 17.33
CA TYR A 82 9.33 11.61 16.79
C TYR A 82 8.07 10.74 16.75
N HIS A 83 8.17 9.53 16.19
CA HIS A 83 7.08 8.57 16.14
C HIS A 83 6.56 8.17 17.54
N ARG A 84 7.47 7.91 18.50
CA ARG A 84 7.10 7.58 19.89
C ARG A 84 6.31 8.68 20.60
N PHE A 85 6.58 9.94 20.29
CA PHE A 85 5.91 11.07 20.92
C PHE A 85 4.64 11.48 20.16
N ARG A 86 4.73 11.79 18.86
CA ARG A 86 3.60 12.26 18.05
C ARG A 86 2.54 11.18 17.86
N ASN A 87 2.96 9.98 17.48
CA ASN A 87 2.02 8.93 17.06
C ASN A 87 1.60 8.03 18.24
N ARG A 88 1.84 8.49 19.48
CA ARG A 88 1.64 7.71 20.71
C ARG A 88 0.20 7.22 20.85
N GLY A 89 -0.79 8.04 20.53
CA GLY A 89 -2.22 7.70 20.61
C GLY A 89 -2.88 7.47 19.26
N GLN A 90 -2.09 7.14 18.23
CA GLN A 90 -2.58 7.01 16.86
C GLN A 90 -2.66 5.54 16.46
N LEU A 91 -3.71 5.19 15.70
CA LEU A 91 -3.83 3.94 14.98
C LEU A 91 -3.31 4.13 13.54
N THR A 92 -2.30 3.34 13.19
CA THR A 92 -1.83 3.18 11.80
C THR A 92 -2.52 1.95 11.21
N VAL A 93 -3.06 2.05 10.00
CA VAL A 93 -3.60 0.87 9.30
C VAL A 93 -2.80 0.66 8.02
N ALA A 94 -2.03 -0.42 7.97
CA ALA A 94 -1.22 -0.80 6.82
C ALA A 94 -2.08 -1.58 5.82
N MET A 95 -2.02 -1.20 4.55
CA MET A 95 -2.79 -1.81 3.47
C MET A 95 -1.86 -2.46 2.46
N PHE A 96 -2.11 -3.74 2.20
CA PHE A 96 -1.47 -4.56 1.19
C PHE A 96 -2.53 -5.11 0.24
N HIS A 97 -2.12 -5.62 -0.92
CA HIS A 97 -3.04 -6.29 -1.85
C HIS A 97 -2.53 -7.69 -2.16
N ARG A 98 -1.35 -7.80 -2.78
CA ARG A 98 -0.78 -9.08 -3.22
C ARG A 98 0.58 -9.35 -2.59
N ILE A 99 0.78 -10.57 -2.11
CA ILE A 99 2.08 -11.07 -1.64
C ILE A 99 2.50 -12.24 -2.51
N LEU A 100 3.45 -12.02 -3.43
CA LEU A 100 3.71 -12.98 -4.50
C LEU A 100 5.22 -13.11 -4.78
N PRO A 101 5.80 -14.32 -4.77
CA PRO A 101 7.23 -14.49 -5.00
C PRO A 101 7.58 -14.37 -6.48
N VAL A 102 8.82 -13.96 -6.76
CA VAL A 102 9.29 -13.61 -8.11
C VAL A 102 9.39 -14.79 -9.07
N ASP A 103 9.47 -16.01 -8.53
CA ASP A 103 9.51 -17.28 -9.28
C ASP A 103 8.11 -17.86 -9.53
N ASP A 104 7.06 -17.24 -8.99
CA ASP A 104 5.69 -17.59 -9.32
C ASP A 104 5.34 -17.11 -10.73
N LEU A 105 4.69 -17.95 -11.53
CA LEU A 105 4.28 -17.60 -12.89
C LEU A 105 3.33 -16.39 -12.93
N ARG A 106 2.53 -16.20 -11.87
CA ARG A 106 1.62 -15.06 -11.74
C ARG A 106 2.36 -13.73 -11.61
N TYR A 107 3.63 -13.74 -11.20
CA TYR A 107 4.41 -12.52 -10.92
C TYR A 107 4.67 -11.69 -12.17
N LEU A 108 4.92 -12.32 -13.33
CA LEU A 108 5.29 -11.62 -14.56
C LEU A 108 4.23 -10.64 -15.07
N GLY A 109 2.95 -10.88 -14.75
CA GLY A 109 1.82 -10.05 -15.17
C GLY A 109 1.11 -9.32 -14.02
N ALA A 110 1.58 -9.45 -12.78
CA ALA A 110 0.97 -8.79 -11.64
C ALA A 110 1.34 -7.29 -11.63
N ASP A 111 0.39 -6.40 -11.31
CA ASP A 111 0.71 -4.99 -11.19
C ASP A 111 1.73 -4.76 -10.05
N PRO A 112 2.94 -4.27 -10.35
CA PRO A 112 4.01 -4.09 -9.39
C PRO A 112 3.74 -2.97 -8.37
N GLU A 113 2.70 -2.15 -8.54
CA GLU A 113 2.26 -1.19 -7.52
C GLU A 113 1.49 -1.86 -6.38
N TRP A 114 0.79 -2.96 -6.67
CA TRP A 114 -0.05 -3.69 -5.73
C TRP A 114 0.57 -5.00 -5.25
N THR A 115 1.71 -5.37 -5.83
CA THR A 115 2.42 -6.63 -5.56
C THR A 115 3.69 -6.43 -4.75
N MET A 116 3.87 -7.25 -3.73
CA MET A 116 5.06 -7.26 -2.87
C MET A 116 5.62 -8.66 -2.74
N THR A 117 6.95 -8.81 -2.73
CA THR A 117 7.56 -10.11 -2.47
C THR A 117 7.37 -10.57 -1.01
N PRO A 118 7.30 -11.89 -0.74
CA PRO A 118 7.23 -12.43 0.61
C PRO A 118 8.38 -11.97 1.52
N ASN A 119 9.59 -11.80 0.96
CA ASN A 119 10.75 -11.31 1.69
C ASN A 119 10.55 -9.85 2.15
N SER A 120 10.14 -8.94 1.27
CA SER A 120 9.85 -7.55 1.65
C SER A 120 8.70 -7.45 2.63
N PHE A 121 7.67 -8.29 2.47
CA PHE A 121 6.56 -8.37 3.41
C PHE A 121 7.03 -8.79 4.82
N ALA A 122 7.86 -9.84 4.93
CA ALA A 122 8.45 -10.24 6.21
C ALA A 122 9.30 -9.11 6.85
N ARG A 123 10.02 -8.33 6.04
CA ARG A 123 10.76 -7.14 6.51
C ARG A 123 9.82 -6.02 7.01
N CYS A 124 8.68 -5.82 6.37
CA CYS A 124 7.62 -4.92 6.88
C CYS A 124 7.14 -5.39 8.26
N LEU A 125 6.83 -6.68 8.44
CA LEU A 125 6.38 -7.21 9.74
C LEU A 125 7.45 -7.08 10.83
N GLN A 126 8.72 -7.34 10.50
CA GLN A 126 9.84 -7.12 11.43
C GLN A 126 9.95 -5.65 11.84
N PHE A 127 9.77 -4.74 10.88
CA PHE A 127 9.72 -3.30 11.15
C PHE A 127 8.55 -2.94 12.06
N PHE A 128 7.34 -3.48 11.81
CA PHE A 128 6.17 -3.22 12.64
C PHE A 128 6.39 -3.66 14.09
N ARG A 129 6.92 -4.86 14.33
CA ARG A 129 7.26 -5.35 15.69
C ARG A 129 8.26 -4.46 16.42
N SER A 130 9.14 -3.77 15.69
CA SER A 130 10.17 -2.91 16.27
C SER A 130 9.66 -1.52 16.66
N HIS A 131 8.59 -1.03 16.01
CA HIS A 131 8.15 0.37 16.15
C HIS A 131 6.73 0.52 16.71
N TYR A 132 5.87 -0.49 16.55
CA TYR A 132 4.44 -0.46 16.84
C TYR A 132 4.03 -1.55 17.84
N ASN A 133 2.86 -1.36 18.46
CA ASN A 133 2.10 -2.45 19.03
C ASN A 133 1.10 -2.92 17.97
N VAL A 134 1.34 -4.09 17.38
CA VAL A 134 0.44 -4.64 16.37
C VAL A 134 -0.83 -5.15 17.06
N VAL A 135 -2.00 -4.76 16.56
CA VAL A 135 -3.30 -5.02 17.20
C VAL A 135 -4.20 -5.86 16.30
N SER A 136 -5.11 -6.62 16.92
CA SER A 136 -6.11 -7.40 16.18
C SER A 136 -7.25 -6.52 15.66
N PRO A 137 -7.96 -6.97 14.61
CA PRO A 137 -9.17 -6.31 14.15
C PRO A 137 -10.20 -6.11 15.27
N GLU A 138 -10.38 -7.09 16.15
CA GLU A 138 -11.32 -7.06 17.28
C GLU A 138 -10.95 -5.96 18.29
N GLN A 139 -9.67 -5.76 18.56
CA GLN A 139 -9.20 -4.67 19.43
C GLN A 139 -9.52 -3.30 18.82
N VAL A 140 -9.34 -3.16 17.50
CA VAL A 140 -9.70 -1.93 16.76
C VAL A 140 -11.21 -1.72 16.78
N PHE A 141 -12.00 -2.76 16.52
CA PHE A 141 -13.46 -2.70 16.54
C PHE A 141 -13.99 -2.34 17.93
N ALA A 142 -13.42 -2.90 18.99
CA ALA A 142 -13.80 -2.58 20.37
C ALA A 142 -13.49 -1.10 20.68
N ALA A 143 -12.30 -0.61 20.32
CA ALA A 143 -11.95 0.79 20.49
C ALA A 143 -12.88 1.74 19.70
N LEU A 144 -13.24 1.39 18.46
CA LEU A 144 -14.21 2.17 17.65
C LEU A 144 -15.63 2.20 18.26
N ARG A 145 -15.98 1.21 19.08
CA ARG A 145 -17.24 1.20 19.85
C ARG A 145 -17.14 1.96 21.18
N GLY A 146 -15.96 2.48 21.54
CA GLY A 146 -15.68 3.02 22.87
C GLY A 146 -15.52 1.94 23.96
N GLU A 147 -15.36 0.68 23.55
CA GLU A 147 -15.21 -0.48 24.43
C GLU A 147 -13.72 -0.84 24.56
N GLY A 148 -12.98 -0.02 25.30
CA GLY A 148 -11.55 -0.24 25.56
C GLY A 148 -10.63 0.68 24.75
N HIS A 149 -9.32 0.53 24.97
CA HIS A 149 -8.33 1.45 24.42
C HIS A 149 -7.24 0.68 23.69
N LEU A 150 -6.79 1.26 22.58
CA LEU A 150 -5.66 0.73 21.83
C LEU A 150 -4.34 1.03 22.54
N PRO A 151 -3.36 0.11 22.50
CA PRO A 151 -2.02 0.38 23.00
C PRO A 151 -1.36 1.52 22.20
N ARG A 152 -0.30 2.08 22.77
CA ARG A 152 0.39 3.21 22.13
C ARG A 152 1.00 2.82 20.80
N ARG A 153 0.91 3.68 19.78
CA ARG A 153 1.41 3.40 18.42
C ARG A 153 0.83 2.08 17.90
N SER A 154 -0.49 2.00 17.85
CA SER A 154 -1.16 0.80 17.36
C SER A 154 -1.00 0.67 15.85
N LEU A 155 -0.84 -0.55 15.37
CA LEU A 155 -0.84 -0.86 13.94
C LEU A 155 -1.75 -2.05 13.63
N LEU A 156 -2.67 -1.87 12.69
CA LEU A 156 -3.47 -2.95 12.10
C LEU A 156 -2.92 -3.28 10.71
N VAL A 157 -2.82 -4.57 10.38
CA VAL A 157 -2.46 -5.05 9.04
C VAL A 157 -3.73 -5.43 8.28
N THR A 158 -3.86 -4.96 7.04
CA THR A 158 -5.01 -5.23 6.18
C THR A 158 -4.61 -5.65 4.77
N PHE A 159 -5.44 -6.47 4.15
CA PHE A 159 -5.34 -6.90 2.76
C PHE A 159 -6.64 -6.58 2.03
N ASP A 160 -6.57 -6.09 0.81
CA ASP A 160 -7.74 -5.86 -0.04
C ASP A 160 -7.88 -6.93 -1.12
N ASP A 161 -9.01 -6.86 -1.82
CA ASP A 161 -9.39 -7.63 -3.01
C ASP A 161 -9.71 -9.12 -2.82
N GLY A 162 -9.06 -9.79 -1.88
CA GLY A 162 -9.21 -11.25 -1.68
C GLY A 162 -8.40 -12.09 -2.66
N TRP A 163 -7.15 -11.68 -2.94
CA TRP A 163 -6.20 -12.47 -3.70
C TRP A 163 -5.82 -13.77 -2.95
N GLY A 164 -5.82 -14.90 -3.65
CA GLY A 164 -5.43 -16.23 -3.14
C GLY A 164 -3.98 -16.28 -2.65
N ASP A 165 -3.12 -15.43 -3.23
CA ASP A 165 -1.74 -15.26 -2.77
C ASP A 165 -1.64 -14.73 -1.31
N THR A 166 -2.71 -14.14 -0.77
CA THR A 166 -2.84 -13.84 0.66
C THR A 166 -2.84 -15.11 1.51
N ALA A 167 -3.61 -16.14 1.14
CA ALA A 167 -3.63 -17.40 1.87
C ALA A 167 -2.37 -18.25 1.61
N GLU A 168 -1.84 -18.22 0.39
CA GLU A 168 -0.69 -19.04 -0.01
C GLU A 168 0.62 -18.54 0.61
N TYR A 169 0.84 -17.22 0.63
CA TYR A 169 2.13 -16.65 1.00
C TYR A 169 2.07 -15.66 2.18
N ALA A 170 1.03 -14.83 2.28
CA ALA A 170 0.95 -13.85 3.37
C ALA A 170 0.60 -14.51 4.72
N GLN A 171 -0.41 -15.39 4.75
CA GLN A 171 -0.87 -16.08 5.96
C GLN A 171 0.26 -16.83 6.69
N PRO A 172 1.05 -17.71 6.03
CA PRO A 172 2.13 -18.42 6.74
C PRO A 172 3.17 -17.48 7.37
N ILE A 173 3.44 -16.34 6.73
CA ILE A 173 4.37 -15.33 7.27
C ILE A 173 3.72 -14.59 8.45
N LEU A 174 2.46 -14.20 8.35
CA LEU A 174 1.74 -13.58 9.46
C LEU A 174 1.67 -14.50 10.69
N ASP A 175 1.34 -15.78 10.48
CA ASP A 175 1.26 -16.80 11.52
C ASP A 175 2.61 -16.99 12.23
N ALA A 176 3.71 -17.07 11.47
CA ALA A 176 5.06 -17.17 12.01
C ALA A 176 5.46 -15.95 12.87
N TYR A 177 4.88 -14.78 12.61
CA TYR A 177 5.07 -13.57 13.40
C TYR A 177 4.00 -13.38 14.49
N SER A 178 2.96 -14.24 14.51
CA SER A 178 1.76 -14.11 15.35
C SER A 178 1.07 -12.75 15.19
N ILE A 179 0.99 -12.26 13.95
CA ILE A 179 0.37 -10.98 13.61
C ILE A 179 -1.03 -11.22 13.02
N PRO A 180 -2.11 -10.78 13.70
CA PRO A 180 -3.45 -10.83 13.12
C PRO A 180 -3.59 -9.83 11.97
N SER A 181 -4.54 -10.08 11.07
CA SER A 181 -4.85 -9.20 9.95
C SER A 181 -6.34 -9.16 9.65
N LEU A 182 -6.78 -8.14 8.93
CA LEU A 182 -8.12 -8.02 8.37
C LEU A 182 -8.05 -8.12 6.84
N VAL A 183 -8.68 -9.15 6.27
CA VAL A 183 -8.69 -9.41 4.82
C VAL A 183 -10.05 -9.01 4.26
N PHE A 184 -10.09 -8.03 3.39
CA PHE A 184 -11.28 -7.57 2.70
C PHE A 184 -11.44 -8.31 1.37
N VAL A 185 -12.55 -9.02 1.21
CA VAL A 185 -12.78 -9.93 0.07
C VAL A 185 -13.89 -9.38 -0.82
N VAL A 186 -13.69 -9.45 -2.14
CA VAL A 186 -14.72 -9.15 -3.12
C VAL A 186 -15.67 -10.35 -3.25
N GLY A 187 -16.96 -10.13 -2.99
CA GLY A 187 -17.94 -11.21 -2.88
C GLY A 187 -18.09 -12.06 -4.15
N SER A 188 -17.99 -11.48 -5.35
CA SER A 188 -18.11 -12.19 -6.62
C SER A 188 -16.79 -12.79 -7.13
N ALA A 189 -15.69 -12.58 -6.40
CA ALA A 189 -14.37 -13.02 -6.82
C ALA A 189 -13.95 -14.34 -6.16
N ILE A 190 -14.68 -14.81 -5.14
CA ILE A 190 -14.44 -16.11 -4.50
C ILE A 190 -14.56 -17.22 -5.56
N ASP A 191 -13.61 -18.16 -5.55
CA ASP A 191 -13.49 -19.27 -6.52
C ASP A 191 -13.29 -18.84 -7.99
N ARG A 192 -13.05 -17.54 -8.25
CA ARG A 192 -12.81 -17.04 -9.60
C ARG A 192 -11.37 -17.36 -10.02
N SER A 193 -11.23 -18.03 -11.17
CA SER A 193 -9.92 -18.37 -11.77
C SER A 193 -9.29 -17.26 -12.61
N THR A 194 -9.99 -16.14 -12.79
CA THR A 194 -9.56 -15.00 -13.62
C THR A 194 -9.48 -13.73 -12.78
N PRO A 195 -8.52 -12.82 -13.06
CA PRO A 195 -8.36 -11.62 -12.26
C PRO A 195 -9.45 -10.61 -12.58
N PHE A 196 -9.48 -9.50 -11.83
CA PHE A 196 -10.19 -8.30 -12.27
C PHE A 196 -9.67 -7.84 -13.64
N TRP A 197 -10.53 -7.15 -14.39
CA TRP A 197 -10.25 -6.81 -15.78
C TRP A 197 -9.03 -5.88 -15.91
N GLU A 198 -8.78 -5.01 -14.92
CA GLU A 198 -7.62 -4.12 -14.86
C GLU A 198 -6.31 -4.92 -14.84
N GLU A 199 -6.24 -5.89 -13.93
CA GLU A 199 -5.10 -6.79 -13.78
C GLU A 199 -4.95 -7.72 -15.00
N ALA A 200 -6.06 -8.18 -15.57
CA ALA A 200 -6.02 -8.96 -16.81
C ALA A 200 -5.43 -8.17 -17.98
N ILE A 201 -5.81 -6.88 -18.12
CA ILE A 201 -5.25 -5.99 -19.14
C ILE A 201 -3.80 -5.67 -18.83
N TYR A 202 -3.45 -5.39 -17.56
CA TYR A 202 -2.07 -5.15 -17.16
C TYR A 202 -1.19 -6.33 -17.53
N ALA A 203 -1.59 -7.55 -17.13
CA ALA A 203 -0.89 -8.78 -17.45
C ALA A 203 -0.73 -8.96 -18.96
N LEU A 204 -1.82 -8.85 -19.73
CA LEU A 204 -1.80 -8.98 -21.19
C LEU A 204 -0.78 -8.02 -21.83
N LEU A 205 -0.85 -6.73 -21.49
CA LEU A 205 -0.05 -5.70 -22.13
C LEU A 205 1.42 -5.67 -21.66
N SER A 206 1.70 -6.17 -20.45
CA SER A 206 3.06 -6.23 -19.91
C SER A 206 3.84 -7.46 -20.34
N THR A 207 3.15 -8.56 -20.67
CA THR A 207 3.79 -9.86 -20.95
C THR A 207 3.70 -10.30 -22.41
N HIS A 208 2.75 -9.78 -23.20
CA HIS A 208 2.52 -10.21 -24.58
C HIS A 208 2.67 -9.06 -25.58
N ALA A 209 3.64 -9.18 -26.49
CA ALA A 209 3.91 -8.17 -27.53
C ALA A 209 2.69 -7.87 -28.43
N GLU A 210 1.89 -8.89 -28.74
CA GLU A 210 0.67 -8.76 -29.56
C GLU A 210 -0.59 -8.40 -28.73
N GLY A 211 -0.46 -8.34 -27.40
CA GLY A 211 -1.58 -8.19 -26.48
C GLY A 211 -2.38 -6.92 -26.74
N TYR A 212 -1.72 -5.84 -27.15
CA TYR A 212 -2.42 -4.59 -27.47
C TYR A 212 -3.26 -4.68 -28.75
N ALA A 213 -2.72 -5.31 -29.80
CA ALA A 213 -3.45 -5.51 -31.05
C ALA A 213 -4.69 -6.39 -30.82
N GLN A 214 -4.55 -7.45 -30.01
CA GLN A 214 -5.62 -8.36 -29.65
C GLN A 214 -6.69 -7.69 -28.79
N LEU A 215 -6.30 -6.91 -27.78
CA LEU A 215 -7.22 -6.11 -26.97
C LEU A 215 -8.03 -5.14 -27.86
N ARG A 216 -7.37 -4.42 -28.76
CA ARG A 216 -8.03 -3.53 -29.73
C ARG A 216 -9.04 -4.26 -30.61
N GLN A 217 -8.66 -5.43 -31.12
CA GLN A 217 -9.53 -6.25 -31.96
C GLN A 217 -10.75 -6.76 -31.17
N ALA A 218 -10.55 -7.21 -29.92
CA ALA A 218 -11.59 -7.73 -29.07
C ALA A 218 -12.59 -6.65 -28.59
N LEU A 219 -12.14 -5.40 -28.45
CA LEU A 219 -12.97 -4.26 -28.06
C LEU A 219 -13.80 -3.67 -29.21
N LYS A 220 -13.34 -3.85 -30.46
CA LYS A 220 -13.99 -3.27 -31.66
C LYS A 220 -15.47 -3.63 -31.82
N PRO A 221 -15.93 -4.88 -31.58
CA PRO A 221 -17.37 -5.23 -31.67
C PRO A 221 -18.26 -4.46 -30.70
N PHE A 222 -17.69 -3.95 -29.60
CA PHE A 222 -18.40 -3.20 -28.57
C PHE A 222 -18.33 -1.68 -28.79
N GLY A 223 -17.81 -1.23 -29.93
CA GLY A 223 -17.68 0.20 -30.26
C GLY A 223 -16.57 0.93 -29.49
N VAL A 224 -15.76 0.22 -28.71
CA VAL A 224 -14.64 0.81 -27.96
C VAL A 224 -13.41 0.90 -28.86
N ILE A 225 -13.00 2.13 -29.17
CA ILE A 225 -11.85 2.42 -30.05
C ILE A 225 -10.69 2.97 -29.21
N LEU A 226 -9.62 2.19 -29.14
CA LEU A 226 -8.34 2.61 -28.57
C LEU A 226 -7.41 3.17 -29.66
N PRO A 227 -6.60 4.20 -29.35
CA PRO A 227 -5.61 4.75 -30.27
C PRO A 227 -4.59 3.68 -30.69
N GLU A 228 -3.77 3.98 -31.69
CA GLU A 228 -2.64 3.11 -32.00
C GLU A 228 -1.45 3.48 -31.12
N VAL A 229 -0.81 2.48 -30.51
CA VAL A 229 0.34 2.64 -29.63
C VAL A 229 1.40 1.66 -30.12
N PRO A 230 2.58 2.13 -30.57
CA PRO A 230 3.65 1.25 -30.98
C PRO A 230 4.08 0.34 -29.81
N PRO A 231 4.41 -0.94 -30.03
CA PRO A 231 4.88 -1.84 -28.97
C PRO A 231 6.09 -1.28 -28.20
N THR A 232 6.96 -0.51 -28.86
CA THR A 232 8.12 0.16 -28.25
C THR A 232 7.75 1.24 -27.23
N GLN A 233 6.51 1.71 -27.23
CA GLN A 233 5.98 2.69 -26.27
C GLN A 233 5.12 2.05 -25.19
N MET A 234 4.91 0.72 -25.25
CA MET A 234 4.13 -0.02 -24.26
C MET A 234 4.93 -0.19 -22.96
N ASN A 235 4.83 0.82 -22.11
CA ASN A 235 5.38 0.83 -20.75
C ASN A 235 4.27 1.01 -19.72
N GLU A 236 4.61 0.86 -18.43
CA GLU A 236 3.64 0.96 -17.34
C GLU A 236 2.76 2.22 -17.39
N LYS A 237 3.33 3.40 -17.70
CA LYS A 237 2.57 4.64 -17.80
C LYS A 237 1.51 4.56 -18.91
N SER A 238 1.87 4.00 -20.06
CA SER A 238 0.93 3.81 -21.17
C SER A 238 -0.15 2.77 -20.86
N ILE A 239 0.20 1.67 -20.17
CA ILE A 239 -0.75 0.64 -19.72
C ILE A 239 -1.78 1.26 -18.76
N ARG A 240 -1.32 2.03 -17.76
CA ARG A 240 -2.22 2.74 -16.82
C ARG A 240 -3.14 3.73 -17.53
N ALA A 241 -2.63 4.44 -18.55
CA ALA A 241 -3.45 5.34 -19.35
C ALA A 241 -4.54 4.59 -20.17
N ILE A 242 -4.23 3.39 -20.67
CA ILE A 242 -5.21 2.53 -21.34
C ILE A 242 -6.27 2.04 -20.36
N ILE A 243 -5.88 1.51 -19.20
CA ILE A 243 -6.80 1.06 -18.15
C ILE A 243 -7.73 2.21 -17.71
N SER A 244 -7.16 3.39 -17.43
CA SER A 244 -7.94 4.57 -17.04
C SER A 244 -8.91 5.06 -18.12
N ARG A 245 -8.64 4.81 -19.40
CA ARG A 245 -9.59 5.12 -20.48
C ARG A 245 -10.70 4.08 -20.55
N LEU A 246 -10.36 2.81 -20.32
CA LEU A 246 -11.30 1.72 -20.36
C LEU A 246 -12.27 1.73 -19.19
N SER A 247 -11.95 2.35 -18.06
CA SER A 247 -12.87 2.48 -16.92
C SER A 247 -14.18 3.23 -17.23
N GLU A 248 -14.26 3.93 -18.37
CA GLU A 248 -15.51 4.54 -18.87
C GLU A 248 -16.40 3.55 -19.65
N SER A 249 -15.88 2.37 -19.99
CA SER A 249 -16.58 1.35 -20.77
C SER A 249 -17.47 0.48 -19.90
N ASP A 250 -18.44 -0.18 -20.52
CA ASP A 250 -19.28 -1.18 -19.85
C ASP A 250 -18.41 -2.30 -19.25
N ARG A 251 -18.63 -2.58 -17.97
CA ARG A 251 -17.82 -3.55 -17.23
C ARG A 251 -18.03 -4.98 -17.71
N LEU A 252 -19.28 -5.39 -17.95
CA LEU A 252 -19.57 -6.76 -18.38
C LEU A 252 -18.86 -7.06 -19.72
N THR A 253 -18.79 -6.05 -20.58
CA THR A 253 -17.98 -6.06 -21.79
C THR A 253 -16.50 -6.26 -21.48
N LEU A 254 -15.92 -5.48 -20.57
CA LEU A 254 -14.51 -5.61 -20.18
C LEU A 254 -14.20 -6.97 -19.56
N GLU A 255 -15.04 -7.48 -18.67
CA GLU A 255 -14.88 -8.81 -18.06
C GLU A 255 -15.01 -9.93 -19.09
N SER A 256 -15.93 -9.82 -20.06
CA SER A 256 -16.08 -10.78 -21.15
C SER A 256 -14.86 -10.80 -22.09
N VAL A 257 -14.38 -9.62 -22.48
CA VAL A 257 -13.19 -9.46 -23.34
C VAL A 257 -11.94 -9.99 -22.62
N THR A 258 -11.73 -9.57 -21.38
CA THR A 258 -10.55 -9.97 -20.61
C THR A 258 -10.59 -11.42 -20.17
N GLY A 259 -11.76 -11.99 -19.88
CA GLY A 259 -11.92 -13.42 -19.63
C GLY A 259 -11.59 -14.26 -20.86
N SER A 260 -12.07 -13.85 -22.04
CA SER A 260 -11.80 -14.54 -23.31
C SER A 260 -10.31 -14.49 -23.69
N LEU A 261 -9.69 -13.32 -23.55
CA LEU A 261 -8.25 -13.16 -23.80
C LEU A 261 -7.43 -13.88 -22.72
N GLY A 262 -7.80 -13.76 -21.45
CA GLY A 262 -7.11 -14.40 -20.33
C GLY A 262 -7.04 -15.93 -20.47
N ALA A 263 -8.12 -16.57 -20.93
CA ALA A 263 -8.15 -18.00 -21.23
C ALA A 263 -7.13 -18.39 -22.33
N ALA A 264 -6.89 -17.52 -23.31
CA ALA A 264 -5.92 -17.76 -24.39
C ALA A 264 -4.46 -17.65 -23.92
N TYR A 265 -4.18 -16.83 -22.90
CA TYR A 265 -2.82 -16.58 -22.38
C TYR A 265 -2.51 -17.32 -21.08
N GLY A 266 -3.41 -18.18 -20.59
CA GLY A 266 -3.21 -18.90 -19.35
C GLY A 266 -3.12 -17.99 -18.13
N ASN A 267 -3.85 -16.87 -18.15
CA ASN A 267 -3.95 -15.95 -17.01
C ASN A 267 -4.77 -16.60 -15.89
N ASN A 268 -4.12 -17.46 -15.11
CA ASN A 268 -4.64 -17.91 -13.83
C ASN A 268 -4.50 -16.75 -12.85
N ALA A 269 -5.61 -16.15 -12.44
CA ALA A 269 -5.60 -15.42 -11.19
C ALA A 269 -6.20 -16.29 -10.10
N ALA A 270 -5.39 -16.44 -9.07
CA ALA A 270 -5.78 -16.97 -7.80
C ALA A 270 -6.46 -15.85 -7.03
N MET A 271 -7.78 -15.71 -7.18
CA MET A 271 -8.58 -15.19 -6.09
C MET A 271 -8.65 -16.26 -5.00
N LEU A 272 -9.02 -15.87 -3.78
CA LEU A 272 -9.25 -16.86 -2.73
C LEU A 272 -10.33 -17.85 -3.16
N ASP A 273 -10.02 -19.14 -3.04
CA ASP A 273 -11.05 -20.17 -3.08
C ASP A 273 -11.76 -20.30 -1.72
N CYS A 274 -12.89 -21.01 -1.71
CA CYS A 274 -13.68 -21.20 -0.51
C CYS A 274 -12.91 -21.93 0.61
N GLU A 275 -12.03 -22.88 0.30
CA GLU A 275 -11.24 -23.62 1.30
C GLU A 275 -10.21 -22.70 1.97
N GLN A 276 -9.51 -21.89 1.18
CA GLN A 276 -8.59 -20.86 1.64
C GLN A 276 -9.29 -19.82 2.51
N LEU A 277 -10.50 -19.39 2.11
CA LEU A 277 -11.29 -18.44 2.88
C LEU A 277 -11.70 -19.01 4.25
N VAL A 278 -12.19 -20.25 4.29
CA VAL A 278 -12.53 -20.96 5.55
C VAL A 278 -11.30 -21.08 6.44
N LYS A 279 -10.15 -21.43 5.86
CA LYS A 279 -8.88 -21.56 6.59
C LYS A 279 -8.40 -20.22 7.18
N LEU A 280 -8.57 -19.12 6.46
CA LEU A 280 -8.26 -17.78 6.96
C LEU A 280 -9.17 -17.41 8.15
N ASP A 281 -10.48 -17.62 8.06
CA ASP A 281 -11.43 -17.30 9.15
C ASP A 281 -11.25 -18.19 10.40
N ALA A 282 -10.80 -19.43 10.21
CA ALA A 282 -10.48 -20.33 11.32
C ALA A 282 -9.18 -19.99 12.07
N SER A 283 -8.41 -19.00 11.58
CA SER A 283 -7.11 -18.59 12.12
C SER A 283 -7.20 -17.30 12.96
N ILE A 284 -6.09 -16.60 13.16
CA ILE A 284 -6.04 -15.30 13.87
C ILE A 284 -6.44 -14.11 12.97
N HIS A 285 -6.91 -14.37 11.76
CA HIS A 285 -7.31 -13.37 10.78
C HIS A 285 -8.82 -13.15 10.78
N THR A 286 -9.23 -11.96 10.39
CA THR A 286 -10.64 -11.57 10.30
C THR A 286 -10.99 -11.27 8.86
N ILE A 287 -12.16 -11.73 8.41
CA ILE A 287 -12.66 -11.47 7.05
C ILE A 287 -13.64 -10.30 7.06
N GLY A 288 -13.44 -9.35 6.14
CA GLY A 288 -14.33 -8.25 5.82
C GLY A 288 -14.74 -8.24 4.35
N GLY A 289 -15.60 -7.29 3.97
CA GLY A 289 -16.09 -7.15 2.60
C GLY A 289 -15.34 -6.08 1.80
N HIS A 290 -15.28 -6.26 0.49
CA HIS A 290 -14.75 -5.28 -0.46
C HIS A 290 -15.73 -5.06 -1.63
N GLY A 291 -17.02 -4.92 -1.29
CA GLY A 291 -18.11 -4.90 -2.27
C GLY A 291 -18.40 -6.29 -2.87
N MET A 292 -19.44 -6.36 -3.71
CA MET A 292 -19.79 -7.61 -4.39
C MET A 292 -18.98 -7.72 -5.67
N SER A 293 -18.97 -6.66 -6.46
CA SER A 293 -18.38 -6.63 -7.79
C SER A 293 -16.96 -6.08 -7.82
N HIS A 294 -16.49 -5.34 -6.80
CA HIS A 294 -15.28 -4.50 -6.82
C HIS A 294 -15.46 -3.13 -7.50
N GLN A 295 -16.67 -2.77 -7.94
CA GLN A 295 -16.90 -1.42 -8.48
C GLN A 295 -16.72 -0.32 -7.42
N PRO A 296 -16.22 0.86 -7.81
CA PRO A 296 -16.34 2.06 -6.98
C PRO A 296 -17.79 2.24 -6.56
N LEU A 297 -18.08 2.22 -5.25
CA LEU A 297 -19.48 2.27 -4.77
C LEU A 297 -20.18 3.58 -5.13
N THR A 298 -19.42 4.64 -5.42
CA THR A 298 -19.96 5.91 -5.95
C THR A 298 -20.55 5.79 -7.36
N SER A 299 -20.23 4.72 -8.08
CA SER A 299 -20.69 4.45 -9.45
C SER A 299 -21.73 3.33 -9.52
N VAL A 300 -21.99 2.64 -8.42
CA VAL A 300 -22.98 1.56 -8.33
C VAL A 300 -24.38 2.15 -8.22
N MET A 301 -25.31 1.70 -9.07
CA MET A 301 -26.70 2.18 -9.06
C MET A 301 -27.48 1.71 -7.82
N ASP A 302 -27.33 0.44 -7.43
CA ASP A 302 -27.98 -0.14 -6.26
C ASP A 302 -26.93 -0.57 -5.23
N ILE A 303 -26.43 0.41 -4.47
CA ILE A 303 -25.43 0.21 -3.42
C ILE A 303 -25.96 -0.76 -2.36
N GLN A 304 -27.26 -0.72 -2.05
CA GLN A 304 -27.82 -1.56 -1.02
C GLN A 304 -27.75 -3.04 -1.43
N ASN A 305 -28.17 -3.38 -2.66
CA ASN A 305 -28.06 -4.75 -3.16
C ASN A 305 -26.60 -5.20 -3.34
N GLU A 306 -25.71 -4.32 -3.81
CA GLU A 306 -24.27 -4.59 -3.90
C GLU A 306 -23.70 -5.01 -2.52
N MET A 307 -24.04 -4.26 -1.48
CA MET A 307 -23.52 -4.52 -0.13
C MET A 307 -24.17 -5.74 0.54
N ILE A 308 -25.48 -5.96 0.34
CA ILE A 308 -26.20 -7.16 0.84
C ILE A 308 -25.67 -8.42 0.16
N SER A 309 -25.51 -8.39 -1.16
CA SER A 309 -25.00 -9.53 -1.94
C SER A 309 -23.58 -9.89 -1.52
N ALA A 310 -22.73 -8.89 -1.27
CA ALA A 310 -21.38 -9.11 -0.73
C ALA A 310 -21.43 -9.80 0.65
N GLN A 311 -22.26 -9.32 1.58
CA GLN A 311 -22.42 -9.96 2.89
C GLN A 311 -22.86 -11.40 2.75
N ALA A 312 -23.87 -11.67 1.93
CA ALA A 312 -24.41 -13.00 1.73
C ALA A 312 -23.39 -13.95 1.09
N SER A 313 -22.70 -13.51 0.03
CA SER A 313 -21.70 -14.31 -0.69
C SER A 313 -20.55 -14.72 0.23
N ILE A 314 -19.99 -13.76 0.99
CA ILE A 314 -18.85 -14.02 1.86
C ILE A 314 -19.28 -14.84 3.08
N SER A 315 -20.37 -14.45 3.75
CA SER A 315 -20.81 -15.11 5.00
C SER A 315 -21.30 -16.54 4.76
N ALA A 316 -21.60 -16.94 3.52
CA ALA A 316 -21.92 -18.32 3.18
C ALA A 316 -20.80 -19.31 3.51
N TYR A 317 -19.55 -18.84 3.58
CA TYR A 317 -18.36 -19.65 3.89
C TYR A 317 -17.82 -19.46 5.30
N LEU A 318 -18.32 -18.46 6.05
CA LEU A 318 -17.77 -18.11 7.37
C LEU A 318 -18.59 -18.72 8.49
N ASN A 319 -17.96 -18.95 9.65
CA ASN A 319 -18.68 -19.36 10.86
C ASN A 319 -19.30 -18.16 11.62
N LYS A 320 -19.76 -17.16 10.88
CA LYS A 320 -20.34 -15.91 11.40
C LYS A 320 -21.55 -15.55 10.54
N PRO A 321 -22.66 -15.10 11.16
CA PRO A 321 -23.90 -14.86 10.40
C PRO A 321 -23.77 -13.71 9.40
N LYS A 322 -22.91 -12.71 9.68
CA LYS A 322 -22.65 -11.56 8.81
C LYS A 322 -21.24 -11.00 9.04
N ILE A 323 -20.61 -10.53 7.97
CA ILE A 323 -19.45 -9.63 8.05
C ILE A 323 -19.90 -8.20 8.39
N GLU A 324 -19.20 -7.54 9.32
CA GLU A 324 -19.54 -6.19 9.80
C GLU A 324 -18.52 -5.11 9.39
N SER A 325 -17.40 -5.51 8.78
CA SER A 325 -16.34 -4.61 8.33
C SER A 325 -16.22 -4.62 6.82
N MET A 326 -15.90 -3.47 6.22
CA MET A 326 -15.57 -3.37 4.81
C MET A 326 -14.53 -2.30 4.50
N SER A 327 -13.84 -2.45 3.39
CA SER A 327 -13.07 -1.38 2.75
C SER A 327 -13.74 -0.96 1.45
N PHE A 328 -13.68 0.34 1.11
CA PHE A 328 -14.26 0.86 -0.12
C PHE A 328 -13.43 0.45 -1.34
N PRO A 329 -14.02 -0.23 -2.35
CA PRO A 329 -13.33 -0.51 -3.61
C PRO A 329 -12.77 0.76 -4.23
N HIS A 330 -11.51 0.69 -4.66
CA HIS A 330 -10.74 1.82 -5.20
C HIS A 330 -10.65 3.05 -4.27
N GLY A 331 -11.00 2.91 -2.99
CA GLY A 331 -11.07 4.02 -2.04
C GLY A 331 -12.19 5.03 -2.32
N ALA A 332 -13.15 4.71 -3.20
CA ALA A 332 -14.19 5.65 -3.62
C ALA A 332 -15.41 5.60 -2.69
N TYR A 333 -15.70 6.71 -2.00
CA TYR A 333 -16.85 6.83 -1.11
C TYR A 333 -17.40 8.27 -1.06
N SER A 334 -18.60 8.40 -0.51
CA SER A 334 -19.27 9.67 -0.19
C SER A 334 -20.12 9.49 1.07
N ASP A 335 -20.66 10.58 1.63
CA ASP A 335 -21.55 10.50 2.80
C ASP A 335 -22.78 9.62 2.53
N SER A 336 -23.30 9.65 1.29
CA SER A 336 -24.39 8.78 0.86
C SER A 336 -23.97 7.31 0.86
N VAL A 337 -22.80 6.98 0.28
CA VAL A 337 -22.27 5.61 0.27
C VAL A 337 -22.08 5.10 1.71
N ILE A 338 -21.50 5.91 2.60
CA ILE A 338 -21.31 5.59 4.01
C ILE A 338 -22.65 5.28 4.68
N ALA A 339 -23.67 6.11 4.46
CA ALA A 339 -25.00 5.92 5.03
C ALA A 339 -25.65 4.60 4.56
N HIS A 340 -25.54 4.27 3.26
CA HIS A 340 -26.05 3.01 2.72
C HIS A 340 -25.31 1.78 3.28
N CYS A 341 -23.98 1.84 3.40
CA CYS A 341 -23.21 0.73 3.99
C CYS A 341 -23.64 0.47 5.44
N ARG A 342 -23.85 1.55 6.21
CA ARG A 342 -24.33 1.46 7.60
C ARG A 342 -25.75 0.92 7.71
N SER A 343 -26.66 1.32 6.83
CA SER A 343 -28.05 0.84 6.87
C SER A 343 -28.16 -0.67 6.57
N VAL A 344 -27.22 -1.22 5.79
CA VAL A 344 -27.09 -2.67 5.56
C VAL A 344 -26.49 -3.41 6.77
N GLY A 345 -25.75 -2.70 7.63
CA GLY A 345 -25.16 -3.25 8.86
C GLY A 345 -23.64 -3.34 8.85
N TYR A 346 -22.96 -2.73 7.87
CA TYR A 346 -21.51 -2.54 7.97
C TYR A 346 -21.20 -1.47 9.02
N LYS A 347 -20.59 -1.91 10.11
CA LYS A 347 -20.23 -1.06 11.25
C LYS A 347 -18.87 -0.41 11.04
N TYR A 348 -17.89 -1.18 10.56
CA TYR A 348 -16.49 -0.75 10.45
C TYR A 348 -16.12 -0.49 9.00
N LEU A 349 -15.97 0.79 8.65
CA LEU A 349 -15.70 1.22 7.28
C LEU A 349 -14.26 1.70 7.17
N PHE A 350 -13.57 1.27 6.12
CA PHE A 350 -12.16 1.59 5.86
C PHE A 350 -12.02 2.27 4.49
N SER A 351 -11.23 3.34 4.44
CA SER A 351 -10.91 4.07 3.20
C SER A 351 -9.46 3.85 2.76
N SER A 352 -9.09 4.41 1.62
CA SER A 352 -7.70 4.43 1.14
C SER A 352 -7.00 5.76 1.45
N ASP A 353 -7.56 6.55 2.38
CA ASP A 353 -6.99 7.85 2.77
C ASP A 353 -5.74 7.64 3.63
N ALA A 354 -4.60 8.07 3.12
CA ALA A 354 -3.30 7.80 3.71
C ALA A 354 -2.97 8.72 4.90
N HIS A 355 -3.70 8.52 6.01
CA HIS A 355 -3.54 9.22 7.28
C HIS A 355 -3.48 8.26 8.48
N LEU A 356 -3.06 8.80 9.62
CA LEU A 356 -3.17 8.14 10.93
C LEU A 356 -4.53 8.46 11.55
N ASN A 357 -5.04 7.53 12.35
CA ASN A 357 -6.37 7.63 12.93
C ASN A 357 -6.28 7.92 14.44
N THR A 358 -6.84 9.06 14.86
CA THR A 358 -7.10 9.33 16.28
C THR A 358 -8.48 8.79 16.61
N LEU A 359 -8.52 7.86 17.56
CA LEU A 359 -9.76 7.37 18.16
C LEU A 359 -9.96 8.14 19.47
N ASP A 360 -11.12 8.77 19.62
CA ASP A 360 -11.52 9.42 20.87
C ASP A 360 -12.39 8.43 21.66
N ASP A 361 -12.51 8.61 22.98
CA ASP A 361 -13.39 7.79 23.84
C ASP A 361 -14.90 8.07 23.62
N LYS A 362 -15.25 8.70 22.49
CA LYS A 362 -16.62 9.09 22.16
C LYS A 362 -17.34 7.93 21.49
N THR A 363 -18.50 7.57 22.03
CA THR A 363 -19.41 6.64 21.38
C THR A 363 -20.19 7.35 20.26
N GLY A 364 -20.28 6.77 19.06
CA GLY A 364 -21.13 7.30 18.01
C GLY A 364 -20.66 7.00 16.59
N THR A 365 -21.16 7.78 15.65
CA THR A 365 -20.77 7.73 14.24
C THR A 365 -19.35 8.27 14.06
N TYR A 366 -18.49 7.52 13.36
CA TYR A 366 -17.12 7.92 13.07
C TYR A 366 -16.85 7.98 11.56
N SER A 367 -15.93 8.82 11.10
CA SER A 367 -15.47 8.80 9.69
C SER A 367 -14.80 7.47 9.36
N PRO A 368 -14.79 7.02 8.08
CA PRO A 368 -14.06 5.82 7.69
C PRO A 368 -12.61 5.83 8.18
N VAL A 369 -12.11 4.66 8.59
CA VAL A 369 -10.74 4.49 9.06
C VAL A 369 -9.79 4.59 7.87
N GLY A 370 -8.93 5.59 7.88
CA GLY A 370 -7.92 5.79 6.84
C GLY A 370 -6.83 4.72 6.89
N ARG A 371 -6.33 4.34 5.71
CA ARG A 371 -5.32 3.29 5.54
C ARG A 371 -4.20 3.75 4.65
N ILE A 372 -3.01 3.22 4.88
CA ILE A 372 -1.80 3.60 4.17
C ILE A 372 -1.35 2.42 3.32
N HIS A 373 -1.46 2.56 2.00
CA HIS A 373 -0.88 1.63 1.03
C HIS A 373 0.63 1.50 1.23
N ILE A 374 1.15 0.29 1.19
CA ILE A 374 2.60 0.02 1.22
C ILE A 374 2.98 -0.72 -0.06
N SER A 375 3.48 0.05 -1.03
CA SER A 375 4.09 -0.47 -2.26
C SER A 375 5.54 -0.88 -2.00
N GLU A 376 5.96 -2.05 -2.50
CA GLU A 376 7.35 -2.53 -2.42
C GLU A 376 8.32 -1.50 -3.03
N ARG A 377 7.89 -0.86 -4.13
CA ARG A 377 8.66 0.16 -4.87
C ARG A 377 9.03 1.40 -4.05
N TRP A 378 8.25 1.70 -3.01
CA TRP A 378 8.48 2.85 -2.15
C TRP A 378 9.36 2.54 -0.95
N ILE A 379 9.64 1.25 -0.72
CA ILE A 379 10.36 0.77 0.45
C ILE A 379 11.60 -0.04 0.09
N THR A 380 11.93 -0.21 -1.18
CA THR A 380 13.17 -0.85 -1.65
C THR A 380 14.07 0.13 -2.41
N ASN A 381 15.38 -0.18 -2.49
CA ASN A 381 16.29 0.50 -3.42
C ASN A 381 16.18 -0.09 -4.84
N LYS A 382 17.06 0.34 -5.76
CA LYS A 382 17.07 -0.09 -7.17
C LYS A 382 17.46 -1.57 -7.31
N GLU A 383 18.19 -2.08 -6.34
CA GLU A 383 18.61 -3.47 -6.23
C GLU A 383 17.52 -4.36 -5.60
N GLY A 384 16.36 -3.79 -5.24
CA GLY A 384 15.25 -4.54 -4.61
C GLY A 384 15.44 -4.78 -3.11
N GLU A 385 16.42 -4.14 -2.48
CA GLU A 385 16.71 -4.32 -1.06
C GLU A 385 15.82 -3.40 -0.21
N PHE A 386 15.12 -4.00 0.77
CA PHE A 386 14.28 -3.29 1.73
C PHE A 386 15.04 -2.21 2.52
N GLN A 387 14.44 -1.01 2.61
CA GLN A 387 14.98 0.17 3.26
C GLN A 387 14.03 0.62 4.39
N PRO A 388 14.35 0.32 5.67
CA PRO A 388 13.48 0.66 6.79
C PRO A 388 13.28 2.17 6.99
N ALA A 389 14.25 3.00 6.57
CA ALA A 389 14.13 4.45 6.63
C ALA A 389 13.03 4.97 5.71
N LEU A 390 12.83 4.35 4.53
CA LEU A 390 11.77 4.75 3.60
C LEU A 390 10.40 4.44 4.19
N LEU A 391 10.21 3.20 4.68
CA LEU A 391 8.98 2.79 5.35
C LEU A 391 8.68 3.67 6.58
N ALA A 392 9.69 3.98 7.40
CA ALA A 392 9.54 4.89 8.54
C ALA A 392 9.05 6.28 8.10
N THR A 393 9.67 6.87 7.07
CA THR A 393 9.24 8.19 6.60
C THR A 393 7.85 8.18 5.98
N TRP A 394 7.49 7.06 5.32
CA TRP A 394 6.19 6.88 4.70
C TRP A 394 5.06 6.76 5.73
N LEU A 395 5.31 6.06 6.84
CA LEU A 395 4.29 5.83 7.87
C LEU A 395 4.29 6.91 8.95
N PHE A 396 5.45 7.31 9.47
CA PHE A 396 5.51 8.10 10.70
C PHE A 396 5.08 9.55 10.52
N LEU A 397 5.26 10.08 9.31
CA LEU A 397 5.03 11.49 8.98
C LEU A 397 3.63 11.76 8.43
N ARG A 398 2.75 10.75 8.41
CA ARG A 398 1.38 10.91 7.92
C ARG A 398 0.59 11.94 8.72
N PRO A 399 -0.32 12.67 8.04
CA PRO A 399 -1.27 13.53 8.74
C PRO A 399 -2.12 12.68 9.69
N THR A 400 -2.58 13.29 10.77
CA THR A 400 -3.47 12.66 11.75
C THR A 400 -4.88 13.21 11.55
N VAL A 401 -5.88 12.34 11.54
CA VAL A 401 -7.30 12.72 11.41
C VAL A 401 -8.05 12.16 12.62
N ASN A 402 -8.91 12.99 13.22
CA ASN A 402 -9.84 12.53 14.25
C ASN A 402 -11.05 11.89 13.57
N LEU A 403 -11.40 10.68 14.01
CA LEU A 403 -12.52 9.95 13.42
C LEU A 403 -13.89 10.42 13.94
N HIS A 404 -13.97 11.14 15.07
CA HIS A 404 -15.24 11.53 15.70
C HIS A 404 -15.62 13.00 15.52
#